data_AF-A0A5C5TFQ9-F1
#
_entry.id   AF-A0A5C5TFQ9-F1
#
_cell.length_a   1.000
_cell.length_b   1.000
_cell.length_c   1.000
_cell.angle_alpha   90.00
_cell.angle_beta   90.00
_cell.angle_gamma   90.00
#
_symmetry.space_group_name_H-M   'P 1'
#
loop_
_entity.id
_entity.type
_entity.pdbx_description
1 polymer ?
#
loop_
_entity_poly.entity_id
_entity_poly.type
_entity_poly.pdbx_seq_one_letter_code
_entity_poly.pdbx_strand_id
1 'polypeptide(L)'
;MNLLDLITAYAPTIGVIATAFFGYKASSNESTGKLRFEELKSNLITIKSEVDKVKEIGHQNNQEVKEVNDKLELHDESHLVVLYNRLKKDIGLAVSRGYTTSEEFNFISRMYTNYQALGGNGYISKLYEDFTHLSIKEEHYD
;
A
#
# COMPACT_ATOMS: atom_id res chain seq x y z
N MET A 1 14.05 -9.66 -1.03
CA MET A 1 15.50 -9.59 -0.76
C MET A 1 15.67 -8.86 0.57
N ASN A 2 16.06 -9.59 1.61
CA ASN A 2 16.25 -9.06 2.97
C ASN A 2 17.62 -8.34 3.03
N LEU A 3 17.82 -7.45 4.00
CA LEU A 3 19.10 -6.81 4.31
C LEU A 3 20.25 -7.84 4.45
N LEU A 4 19.94 -9.04 4.98
CA LEU A 4 20.88 -10.16 5.05
C LEU A 4 21.35 -10.65 3.67
N ASP A 5 20.48 -10.62 2.65
CA ASP A 5 20.83 -11.02 1.28
C ASP A 5 21.76 -9.98 0.63
N LEU A 6 21.54 -8.70 0.93
CA LEU A 6 22.39 -7.60 0.47
C LEU A 6 23.79 -7.67 1.12
N ILE A 7 23.85 -7.86 2.43
CA ILE A 7 25.12 -8.04 3.16
C ILE A 7 25.86 -9.27 2.62
N THR A 8 25.15 -10.38 2.40
CA THR A 8 25.75 -11.61 1.85
C THR A 8 26.28 -11.40 0.43
N ALA A 9 25.59 -10.61 -0.39
CA ALA A 9 26.02 -10.28 -1.75
C ALA A 9 27.28 -9.39 -1.77
N TYR A 10 27.44 -8.48 -0.80
CA TYR A 10 28.59 -7.56 -0.74
C TYR A 10 29.73 -8.01 0.18
N ALA A 11 29.51 -9.03 1.04
CA ALA A 11 30.53 -9.61 1.90
C ALA A 11 31.80 -10.05 1.15
N PRO A 12 31.74 -10.65 -0.06
CA PRO A 12 32.93 -10.98 -0.85
C PRO A 12 33.73 -9.73 -1.23
N THR A 13 33.06 -8.65 -1.64
CA THR A 13 33.69 -7.38 -2.04
C THR A 13 34.37 -6.71 -0.86
N ILE A 14 33.72 -6.71 0.31
CA ILE A 14 34.30 -6.21 1.57
C ILE A 14 35.52 -7.05 1.96
N GLY A 15 35.45 -8.38 1.81
CA GLY A 15 36.56 -9.30 2.06
C GLY A 15 37.76 -9.07 1.15
N VAL A 16 37.53 -8.80 -0.14
CA VAL A 16 38.59 -8.45 -1.11
C VAL A 16 39.24 -7.12 -0.75
N ILE A 17 38.44 -6.09 -0.40
CA ILE A 17 38.96 -4.79 0.03
C ILE A 17 39.83 -4.94 1.29
N ALA A 18 39.36 -5.72 2.28
CA ALA A 18 40.13 -6.01 3.50
C ALA A 18 41.43 -6.76 3.18
N THR A 19 41.39 -7.79 2.33
CA THR A 19 42.57 -8.60 1.98
C THR A 19 43.61 -7.80 1.19
N ALA A 20 43.17 -7.00 0.22
CA ALA A 20 44.04 -6.08 -0.52
C ALA A 20 44.69 -5.04 0.41
N PHE A 21 43.91 -4.56 1.39
CA PHE A 21 44.39 -3.63 2.41
C PHE A 21 45.48 -4.25 3.31
N PHE A 22 45.30 -5.49 3.79
CA PHE A 22 46.31 -6.19 4.60
C PHE A 22 47.55 -6.57 3.79
N GLY A 23 47.39 -6.96 2.52
CA GLY A 23 48.50 -7.20 1.59
C GLY A 23 49.35 -5.96 1.34
N TYR A 24 48.71 -4.79 1.17
CA TYR A 24 49.39 -3.51 0.98
C TYR A 24 50.07 -2.99 2.25
N LYS A 25 49.47 -3.20 3.43
CA LYS A 25 50.04 -2.84 4.74
C LYS A 25 51.28 -3.68 5.09
N ALA A 26 51.34 -4.92 4.63
CA ALA A 26 52.52 -5.77 4.77
C ALA A 26 53.70 -5.32 3.88
N SER A 27 53.47 -4.51 2.84
CA SER A 27 54.47 -4.20 1.81
C SER A 27 55.06 -2.79 1.85
N SER A 28 54.68 -1.89 2.77
CA SER A 28 55.15 -0.49 2.74
C SER A 28 55.46 0.13 4.11
N ASN A 29 56.62 0.81 4.23
CA ASN A 29 57.13 1.45 5.44
C ASN A 29 56.33 2.71 5.88
N GLU A 30 55.76 2.64 7.09
CA GLU A 30 55.72 3.58 8.23
C GLU A 30 55.00 4.95 8.35
N SER A 31 54.26 5.55 7.42
CA SER A 31 53.38 6.70 7.81
C SER A 31 52.12 6.91 6.98
N THR A 32 52.24 6.89 5.65
CA THR A 32 51.10 7.07 4.73
C THR A 32 50.09 5.92 4.82
N GLY A 33 50.56 4.69 5.09
CA GLY A 33 49.69 3.53 5.28
C GLY A 33 48.84 3.58 6.55
N LYS A 34 49.35 4.19 7.63
CA LYS A 34 48.58 4.38 8.88
C LYS A 34 47.47 5.43 8.69
N LEU A 35 47.75 6.53 8.00
CA LEU A 35 46.74 7.56 7.71
C LEU A 35 45.60 7.03 6.84
N ARG A 36 45.92 6.31 5.76
CA ARG A 36 44.91 5.68 4.88
C ARG A 36 44.10 4.60 5.60
N PHE A 37 44.68 3.92 6.59
CA PHE A 37 43.95 2.97 7.43
C PHE A 37 42.90 3.64 8.31
N GLU A 38 43.28 4.70 9.01
CA GLU A 38 42.35 5.41 9.89
C GLU A 38 41.22 6.08 9.09
N GLU A 39 41.52 6.58 7.89
CA GLU A 39 40.51 7.08 6.95
C GLU A 39 39.55 5.96 6.50
N LEU A 40 40.06 4.79 6.09
CA LEU A 40 39.24 3.64 5.70
C LEU A 40 38.36 3.16 6.86
N LYS A 41 38.93 3.06 8.06
CA LYS A 41 38.20 2.68 9.28
C LYS A 41 37.10 3.68 9.59
N SER A 42 37.37 4.99 9.47
CA SER A 42 36.38 6.05 9.64
C SER A 42 35.23 5.89 8.64
N ASN A 43 35.54 5.69 7.36
CA ASN A 43 34.54 5.49 6.31
C ASN A 43 33.69 4.23 6.56
N LEU A 44 34.30 3.14 7.04
CA LEU A 44 33.56 1.91 7.41
C LEU A 44 32.62 2.13 8.59
N ILE A 45 33.01 2.92 9.59
CA ILE A 45 32.16 3.29 10.72
C ILE A 45 30.95 4.11 10.23
N THR A 46 31.19 5.07 9.33
CA THR A 46 30.13 5.87 8.71
C THR A 46 29.17 5.00 7.90
N ILE A 47 29.69 4.12 7.04
CA ILE A 47 28.88 3.17 6.26
C ILE A 47 28.02 2.29 7.18
N LYS A 48 28.61 1.76 8.27
CA LYS A 48 27.85 0.96 9.24
C LYS A 48 26.70 1.77 9.85
N SER A 49 26.96 3.01 10.26
CA SER A 49 25.95 3.91 10.82
C SER A 49 24.82 4.21 9.83
N GLU A 50 25.15 4.43 8.56
CA GLU A 50 24.16 4.63 7.50
C GLU A 50 23.32 3.37 7.24
N VAL A 51 23.96 2.19 7.23
CA VAL A 51 23.26 0.90 7.10
C VAL A 51 22.31 0.65 8.28
N ASP A 52 22.74 0.96 9.51
CA ASP A 52 21.90 0.83 10.71
C ASP A 52 20.67 1.75 10.61
N LYS A 53 20.84 3.00 10.14
CA LYS A 53 19.72 3.92 9.87
C LYS A 53 18.78 3.41 8.79
N VAL A 54 19.30 2.88 7.68
CA VAL A 54 18.48 2.30 6.61
C VAL A 54 17.67 1.11 7.13
N LYS A 55 18.25 0.28 7.99
CA LYS A 55 17.54 -0.83 8.63
C LYS A 55 16.40 -0.34 9.53
N GLU A 56 16.65 0.69 10.33
CA GLU A 56 15.63 1.30 11.19
C GLU A 56 14.47 1.88 10.36
N ILE A 57 14.78 2.66 9.32
CA ILE A 57 13.78 3.19 8.37
C ILE A 57 13.01 2.04 7.71
N GLY A 58 13.68 0.96 7.31
CA GLY A 58 13.02 -0.21 6.73
C GLY A 58 12.03 -0.88 7.70
N HIS A 59 12.38 -0.96 8.99
CA HIS A 59 11.48 -1.46 10.02
C HIS A 59 10.27 -0.54 10.24
N GLN A 60 10.50 0.78 10.31
CA GLN A 60 9.43 1.78 10.44
C GLN A 60 8.48 1.74 9.25
N ASN A 61 9.00 1.75 8.02
CA ASN A 61 8.19 1.66 6.80
C ASN A 61 7.35 0.39 6.75
N ASN A 62 7.90 -0.76 7.17
CA ASN A 62 7.11 -2.00 7.21
C ASN A 62 5.97 -1.94 8.24
N GLN A 63 6.16 -1.25 9.36
CA GLN A 63 5.10 -1.03 10.34
C GLN A 63 4.02 -0.08 9.79
N GLU A 64 4.43 1.04 9.19
CA GLU A 64 3.51 2.01 8.59
C GLU A 64 2.71 1.40 7.43
N VAL A 65 3.34 0.61 6.55
CA VAL A 65 2.65 -0.10 5.46
C VAL A 65 1.61 -1.08 6.02
N LYS A 66 1.93 -1.78 7.10
CA LYS A 66 0.96 -2.66 7.75
C LYS A 66 -0.23 -1.87 8.30
N GLU A 67 0.03 -0.78 9.02
CA GLU A 67 -1.04 0.07 9.56
C GLU A 67 -1.93 0.67 8.45
N VAL A 68 -1.34 1.08 7.33
CA VAL A 68 -2.08 1.57 6.16
C VAL A 68 -2.96 0.47 5.57
N ASN A 69 -2.43 -0.75 5.41
CA ASN A 69 -3.21 -1.87 4.89
C ASN A 69 -4.39 -2.22 5.81
N ASP A 70 -4.16 -2.30 7.13
CA ASP A 70 -5.20 -2.58 8.12
C ASP A 70 -6.31 -1.49 8.07
N LYS A 71 -5.94 -0.22 7.87
CA LYS A 71 -6.91 0.88 7.70
C LYS A 71 -7.66 0.82 6.37
N LEU A 72 -7.02 0.42 5.28
CA LEU A 72 -7.67 0.25 3.98
C LEU A 72 -8.74 -0.85 4.02
N GLU A 73 -8.42 -1.99 4.65
CA GLU A 73 -9.38 -3.08 4.84
C GLU A 73 -10.59 -2.63 5.64
N LEU A 74 -10.37 -1.96 6.79
CA LEU A 74 -11.45 -1.38 7.60
C LEU A 74 -12.29 -0.34 6.83
N HIS A 75 -11.64 0.45 5.99
CA HIS A 75 -12.30 1.46 5.17
C HIS A 75 -13.19 0.82 4.10
N ASP A 76 -12.72 -0.24 3.45
CA ASP A 76 -13.49 -1.01 2.45
C ASP A 76 -14.72 -1.67 3.09
N GLU A 77 -14.57 -2.28 4.27
CA GLU A 77 -15.69 -2.82 5.05
C GLU A 77 -16.71 -1.73 5.42
N SER A 78 -16.22 -0.58 5.90
CA SER A 78 -17.08 0.55 6.27
C SER A 78 -17.85 1.09 5.07
N HIS A 79 -17.19 1.23 3.92
CA HIS A 79 -17.80 1.64 2.67
C HIS A 79 -18.84 0.62 2.18
N LEU A 80 -18.56 -0.68 2.30
CA LEU A 80 -19.53 -1.73 1.96
C LEU A 80 -20.82 -1.59 2.77
N VAL A 81 -20.71 -1.33 4.08
CA VAL A 81 -21.87 -1.14 4.97
C VAL A 81 -22.63 0.15 4.64
N VAL A 82 -21.93 1.25 4.35
CA VAL A 82 -22.57 2.51 3.96
C VAL A 82 -23.34 2.35 2.64
N LEU A 83 -22.70 1.75 1.63
CA LEU A 83 -23.31 1.48 0.34
C LEU A 83 -24.51 0.54 0.46
N TYR A 84 -24.43 -0.51 1.29
CA TYR A 84 -25.55 -1.40 1.59
C TYR A 84 -26.76 -0.62 2.10
N ASN A 85 -26.57 0.21 3.12
CA ASN A 85 -27.66 0.97 3.73
C ASN A 85 -28.26 1.99 2.76
N ARG A 86 -27.41 2.66 1.98
CA ARG A 86 -27.86 3.65 0.99
C ARG A 86 -28.60 3.01 -0.17
N LEU A 87 -28.06 1.94 -0.76
CA LEU A 87 -28.75 1.17 -1.81
C LEU A 87 -30.09 0.64 -1.32
N LYS A 88 -30.14 0.02 -0.14
CA LYS A 88 -31.38 -0.49 0.45
C LYS A 88 -32.44 0.61 0.59
N LYS A 89 -32.04 1.79 1.07
CA LYS A 89 -32.94 2.93 1.25
C LYS A 89 -33.41 3.51 -0.09
N ASP A 90 -32.48 3.85 -0.96
CA ASP A 90 -32.77 4.58 -2.20
C ASP A 90 -33.57 3.70 -3.18
N ILE A 91 -33.18 2.42 -3.32
CA ILE A 91 -33.97 1.43 -4.08
C ILE A 91 -35.34 1.23 -3.44
N GLY A 92 -35.41 1.08 -2.12
CA GLY A 92 -36.69 0.91 -1.41
C GLY A 92 -37.65 2.07 -1.65
N LEU A 93 -37.16 3.31 -1.69
CA LEU A 93 -37.95 4.49 -2.00
C LEU A 93 -38.45 4.49 -3.45
N ALA A 94 -37.59 4.15 -4.43
CA ALA A 94 -38.01 4.03 -5.83
C ALA A 94 -39.06 2.91 -6.02
N VAL A 95 -38.83 1.74 -5.45
CA VAL A 95 -39.77 0.61 -5.50
C VAL A 95 -41.11 0.98 -4.85
N SER A 96 -41.09 1.64 -3.69
CA SER A 96 -42.31 2.11 -3.03
C SER A 96 -43.08 3.14 -3.85
N ARG A 97 -42.40 3.97 -4.65
CA ARG A 97 -43.02 4.93 -5.58
C ARG A 97 -43.50 4.28 -6.87
N GLY A 98 -42.96 3.11 -7.23
CA GLY A 98 -43.28 2.38 -8.46
C GLY A 98 -42.61 2.93 -9.72
N TYR A 99 -41.69 3.88 -9.58
CA TYR A 99 -40.92 4.45 -10.67
C TYR A 99 -39.57 4.98 -10.16
N THR A 100 -38.64 5.24 -11.07
CA THR A 100 -37.39 5.94 -10.79
C THR A 100 -37.16 7.05 -11.82
N THR A 101 -36.22 7.95 -11.56
CA THR A 101 -35.79 8.96 -12.51
C THR A 101 -34.52 8.53 -13.23
N SER A 102 -34.22 9.15 -14.38
CA SER A 102 -32.98 8.84 -15.12
C SER A 102 -31.73 9.13 -14.28
N GLU A 103 -31.75 10.19 -13.48
CA GLU A 103 -30.64 10.54 -12.59
C GLU A 103 -30.50 9.53 -11.43
N GLU A 104 -31.61 9.20 -10.75
CA GLU A 104 -31.62 8.19 -9.67
C GLU A 104 -31.12 6.84 -10.18
N PHE A 105 -31.59 6.40 -11.36
CA PHE A 105 -31.18 5.14 -11.96
C PHE A 105 -29.68 5.08 -12.22
N ASN A 106 -29.12 6.13 -12.82
CA ASN A 106 -27.69 6.20 -13.10
C ASN A 106 -26.86 6.22 -11.82
N PHE A 107 -27.28 7.00 -10.82
CA PHE A 107 -26.59 7.09 -9.54
C PHE A 107 -26.61 5.75 -8.79
N ILE A 108 -27.79 5.13 -8.65
CA ILE A 108 -27.97 3.84 -7.97
C ILE A 108 -27.19 2.75 -8.69
N SER A 109 -27.17 2.74 -10.03
CA SER A 109 -26.41 1.76 -10.81
C SER A 109 -24.91 1.87 -10.59
N ARG A 110 -24.35 3.08 -10.58
CA ARG A 110 -22.93 3.28 -10.25
C ARG A 110 -22.60 2.87 -8.82
N MET A 111 -23.49 3.21 -7.88
CA MET A 111 -23.36 2.83 -6.48
C MET A 111 -23.39 1.31 -6.30
N TYR A 112 -24.27 0.62 -7.03
CA TYR A 112 -24.35 -0.84 -7.04
C TYR A 112 -23.09 -1.49 -7.61
N THR A 113 -22.53 -0.96 -8.71
CA THR A 113 -21.26 -1.45 -9.26
C THR A 113 -20.13 -1.37 -8.23
N ASN A 114 -20.00 -0.23 -7.54
CA ASN A 114 -19.00 -0.08 -6.48
C ASN A 114 -19.26 -1.02 -5.30
N TYR A 115 -20.52 -1.22 -4.92
CA TYR A 115 -20.91 -2.15 -3.86
C TYR A 115 -20.54 -3.61 -4.21
N GLN A 116 -20.75 -4.04 -5.46
CA GLN A 116 -20.35 -5.38 -5.91
C GLN A 116 -18.84 -5.55 -5.94
N ALA A 117 -18.09 -4.51 -6.35
CA ALA A 117 -16.63 -4.54 -6.34
C ALA A 117 -16.03 -4.74 -4.93
N LEU A 118 -16.74 -4.31 -3.88
CA LEU A 118 -16.35 -4.49 -2.48
C LEU A 118 -16.86 -5.82 -1.86
N GLY A 119 -17.42 -6.74 -2.65
CA GLY A 119 -17.92 -8.03 -2.15
C GLY A 119 -19.38 -8.01 -1.69
N GLY A 120 -20.22 -7.23 -2.37
CA GLY A 120 -21.66 -7.11 -2.10
C GLY A 120 -22.42 -8.44 -1.98
N ASN A 121 -23.55 -8.42 -1.27
CA ASN A 121 -24.36 -9.61 -0.99
C ASN A 121 -25.56 -9.76 -1.96
N GLY A 122 -26.13 -10.96 -1.99
CA GLY A 122 -27.25 -11.31 -2.87
C GLY A 122 -28.56 -10.58 -2.56
N TYR A 123 -28.76 -10.08 -1.33
CA TYR A 123 -29.98 -9.34 -0.98
C TYR A 123 -30.07 -8.01 -1.74
N ILE A 124 -28.98 -7.22 -1.73
CA ILE A 124 -28.94 -5.96 -2.50
C ILE A 124 -28.96 -6.25 -4.00
N SER A 125 -28.31 -7.31 -4.47
CA SER A 125 -28.39 -7.73 -5.88
C SER A 125 -29.83 -7.99 -6.31
N LYS A 126 -30.61 -8.68 -5.48
CA LYS A 126 -32.03 -8.93 -5.78
C LYS A 126 -32.85 -7.64 -5.78
N LEU A 127 -32.64 -6.76 -4.79
CA LEU A 127 -33.29 -5.45 -4.79
C LEU A 127 -32.95 -4.61 -6.03
N TYR A 128 -31.69 -4.64 -6.45
CA TYR A 128 -31.25 -3.91 -7.63
C TYR A 128 -31.85 -4.48 -8.91
N GLU A 129 -31.96 -5.80 -9.04
CA GLU A 129 -32.68 -6.44 -10.15
C GLU A 129 -34.12 -5.93 -10.23
N ASP A 130 -34.86 -5.98 -9.11
CA ASP A 130 -36.25 -5.49 -9.06
C ASP A 130 -36.33 -3.98 -9.38
N PHE A 131 -35.37 -3.19 -8.91
CA PHE A 131 -35.24 -1.77 -9.23
C PHE A 131 -35.07 -1.51 -10.73
N THR A 132 -34.28 -2.34 -11.43
CA THR A 132 -34.02 -2.15 -12.86
C THR A 132 -35.25 -2.34 -13.74
N HIS A 133 -36.29 -2.98 -13.22
CA HIS A 133 -37.57 -3.16 -13.89
C HIS A 133 -38.56 -2.00 -13.67
N LEU A 134 -38.22 -1.00 -12.84
CA LEU A 134 -39.07 0.16 -12.64
C LEU A 134 -39.13 1.05 -13.89
N SER A 135 -40.30 1.61 -14.16
CA SER A 135 -40.45 2.62 -15.21
C SER A 135 -39.63 3.88 -14.89
N ILE A 136 -38.96 4.43 -15.91
CA ILE A 136 -38.20 5.67 -15.79
C ILE A 136 -39.13 6.84 -16.15
N LYS A 137 -39.24 7.82 -15.26
CA LYS A 137 -39.95 9.08 -15.48
C LYS A 137 -38.94 10.23 -15.49
N GLU A 138 -39.09 11.17 -16.42
CA GLU A 138 -38.30 12.40 -16.38
C GLU A 138 -38.81 13.30 -15.25
N GLU A 139 -37.89 13.87 -14.48
CA GLU A 139 -38.21 15.00 -13.61
C GLU A 139 -38.37 16.24 -14.49
N HIS A 140 -39.61 16.72 -14.63
CA HIS A 140 -39.84 18.09 -15.06
C HIS A 140 -39.48 19.01 -13.89
N TYR A 141 -38.33 19.68 -14.01
CA TYR A 141 -38.03 20.85 -13.20
C TYR A 141 -38.83 22.03 -13.78
N ASP A 142 -39.93 22.38 -13.13
CA ASP A 142 -40.66 23.64 -13.34
C ASP A 142 -39.86 24.86 -12.81
#